data_AF-A0A960FL83-F1
#
_entry.id   AF-A0A960FL83-F1
#
_cell.length_a   1.000
_cell.length_b   1.000
_cell.length_c   1.000
_cell.angle_alpha   90.00
_cell.angle_beta   90.00
_cell.angle_gamma   90.00
#
_symmetry.space_group_name_H-M   'P 1'
#
loop_
_entity.id
_entity.type
_entity.pdbx_description
1 polymer ?
#
loop_
_entity_poly.entity_id
_entity_poly.type
_entity_poly.pdbx_seq_one_letter_code
_entity_poly.pdbx_strand_id
1 'polypeptide(L)'
;MITVTGLDVTAEPTVPERALVVCAHPDDVDFGAAGTVARLTAAGTDVRYCIVTDGDAGEAPDGVARADVAALRQAEQRAAAAAVGVDEVRFLGYPDGRLEVTLGLRRDLSAVMREVEPDVVLCQSPERRWDRVFAS
;
A
#
# COMPACT_ATOMS: atom_id res chain seq x y z
N MET A 1 6.96 -7.01 6.92
CA MET A 1 7.67 -7.96 6.02
C MET A 1 6.72 -8.16 4.87
N ILE A 2 7.14 -7.80 3.66
CA ILE A 2 6.33 -7.98 2.45
C ILE A 2 6.47 -9.44 2.04
N THR A 3 5.35 -10.11 1.84
CA THR A 3 5.34 -11.51 1.38
C THR A 3 5.11 -11.52 -0.11
N VAL A 4 6.01 -12.16 -0.87
CA VAL A 4 5.83 -12.40 -2.30
C VAL A 4 5.39 -13.86 -2.47
N THR A 5 4.22 -14.10 -3.05
CA THR A 5 3.69 -15.45 -3.29
C THR A 5 3.75 -15.80 -4.78
N GLY A 6 4.15 -17.02 -5.12
CA GLY A 6 4.09 -17.54 -6.50
C GLY A 6 5.38 -17.44 -7.33
N LEU A 7 6.54 -17.19 -6.72
CA LEU A 7 7.81 -17.23 -7.45
C LEU A 7 8.24 -18.67 -7.76
N ASP A 8 8.40 -18.98 -9.03
CA ASP A 8 9.29 -20.04 -9.47
C ASP A 8 10.74 -19.60 -9.22
N VAL A 9 11.36 -20.16 -8.19
CA VAL A 9 12.75 -19.88 -7.81
C VAL A 9 13.78 -20.38 -8.84
N THR A 10 13.34 -21.05 -9.90
CA THR A 10 14.18 -21.50 -11.02
C THR A 10 14.09 -20.61 -12.26
N ALA A 11 13.12 -19.69 -12.31
CA ALA A 11 13.00 -18.72 -13.37
C ALA A 11 13.98 -17.55 -13.17
N GLU A 12 14.58 -17.06 -14.25
CA GLU A 12 15.35 -15.81 -14.20
C GLU A 12 14.43 -14.67 -13.73
N PRO A 13 14.83 -13.90 -12.70
CA PRO A 13 13.98 -12.83 -12.18
C PRO A 13 13.80 -11.77 -13.26
N THR A 14 12.57 -11.66 -13.76
CA THR A 14 12.17 -10.61 -14.70
C THR A 14 11.63 -9.42 -13.92
N VAL A 15 11.87 -8.22 -14.45
CA VAL A 15 11.25 -6.99 -13.92
C VAL A 15 9.77 -7.02 -14.34
N PRO A 16 8.80 -6.93 -13.42
CA PRO A 16 7.39 -6.90 -13.76
C PRO A 16 7.05 -5.64 -14.57
N GLU A 17 6.13 -5.74 -15.51
CA GLU A 17 5.65 -4.57 -16.26
C GLU A 17 4.73 -3.72 -15.37
N ARG A 18 3.88 -4.37 -14.56
CA ARG A 18 2.92 -3.73 -13.67
C ARG A 18 2.97 -4.31 -12.26
N ALA A 19 3.03 -3.45 -11.26
CA ALA A 19 2.98 -3.86 -9.85
C ALA A 19 1.90 -3.09 -9.08
N LEU A 20 1.18 -3.80 -8.22
CA LEU A 20 0.22 -3.20 -7.29
C LEU A 20 0.72 -3.35 -5.86
N VAL A 21 0.90 -2.24 -5.15
CA VAL A 21 1.14 -2.27 -3.70
C VAL A 21 -0.20 -2.10 -2.99
N VAL A 22 -0.54 -3.04 -2.10
CA VAL A 22 -1.74 -2.99 -1.27
C VAL A 22 -1.32 -2.88 0.19
N CYS A 23 -1.68 -1.76 0.82
CA CYS A 23 -1.36 -1.46 2.21
C CYS A 23 -2.60 -1.00 2.99
N ALA A 24 -2.59 -1.19 4.31
CA ALA A 24 -3.75 -0.85 5.13
C ALA A 24 -3.86 0.67 5.31
N HIS A 25 -2.76 1.35 5.65
CA HIS A 25 -2.74 2.76 6.00
C HIS A 25 -1.79 3.55 5.08
N PRO A 26 -1.99 4.88 4.94
CA PRO A 26 -0.92 5.78 4.52
C PRO A 26 0.32 5.53 5.42
N ASP A 27 1.53 5.53 4.85
CA ASP A 27 2.86 5.23 5.44
C ASP A 27 3.33 3.75 5.44
N ASP A 28 2.42 2.77 5.38
CA ASP A 28 2.78 1.35 5.49
C ASP A 28 3.76 0.91 4.38
N VAL A 29 3.56 1.43 3.17
CA VAL A 29 4.43 1.21 2.02
C VAL A 29 5.79 1.88 2.18
N ASP A 30 5.84 3.03 2.86
CA ASP A 30 7.04 3.82 3.00
C ASP A 30 8.04 3.13 3.94
N PHE A 31 7.54 2.57 5.04
CA PHE A 31 8.34 1.73 5.94
C PHE A 31 8.62 0.33 5.37
N GLY A 32 7.67 -0.24 4.63
CA GLY A 32 7.72 -1.63 4.22
C GLY A 32 8.46 -1.88 2.91
N ALA A 33 8.33 -0.97 1.94
CA ALA A 33 8.59 -1.23 0.53
C ALA A 33 9.23 -0.09 -0.27
N ALA A 34 9.33 1.15 0.24
CA ALA A 34 9.72 2.31 -0.58
C ALA A 34 11.01 2.08 -1.40
N GLY A 35 12.03 1.45 -0.81
CA GLY A 35 13.26 1.13 -1.53
C GLY A 35 13.06 0.10 -2.66
N THR A 36 12.15 -0.86 -2.50
CA THR A 36 11.77 -1.79 -3.56
C THR A 36 10.97 -1.08 -4.65
N VAL A 37 10.01 -0.24 -4.27
CA VAL A 37 9.20 0.54 -5.21
C VAL A 37 10.07 1.44 -6.06
N ALA A 38 10.98 2.21 -5.44
CA ALA A 38 11.90 3.09 -6.16
C ALA A 38 12.78 2.33 -7.17
N ARG A 39 13.13 1.06 -6.89
CA ARG A 39 13.88 0.21 -7.83
C ARG A 39 13.02 -0.29 -8.98
N LEU A 40 11.76 -0.64 -8.71
CA LEU A 40 10.81 -1.09 -9.73
C LEU A 40 10.47 0.06 -10.70
N THR A 41 10.13 1.23 -10.18
CA THR A 41 9.83 2.41 -11.00
C THR A 41 11.05 2.86 -11.80
N ALA A 42 12.26 2.85 -11.22
CA ALA A 42 13.50 3.13 -11.94
C ALA A 42 13.82 2.09 -13.04
N ALA A 43 13.30 0.87 -12.91
CA ALA A 43 13.42 -0.18 -13.91
C ALA A 43 12.30 -0.16 -14.96
N GLY A 44 11.36 0.79 -14.87
CA GLY A 44 10.26 0.98 -15.83
C GLY A 44 8.96 0.24 -15.49
N THR A 45 8.83 -0.37 -14.31
CA THR A 45 7.55 -0.95 -13.85
C THR A 45 6.53 0.17 -13.60
N ASP A 46 5.31 0.03 -14.13
CA ASP A 46 4.13 0.81 -13.72
C ASP A 46 3.69 0.34 -12.33
N VAL A 47 4.11 1.07 -11.29
CA VAL A 47 3.76 0.77 -9.90
C VAL A 47 2.60 1.64 -9.47
N ARG A 48 1.55 1.03 -8.90
CA ARG A 48 0.38 1.73 -8.36
C ARG A 48 0.11 1.35 -6.92
N TYR A 49 -0.45 2.27 -6.15
CA TYR A 49 -0.80 2.02 -4.75
C TYR A 49 -2.31 1.90 -4.55
N CYS A 50 -2.71 0.95 -3.72
CA CYS A 50 -4.05 0.80 -3.17
C CYS A 50 -3.94 0.85 -1.64
N ILE A 51 -4.36 1.96 -1.06
CA ILE A 51 -4.39 2.20 0.38
C ILE A 51 -5.81 1.97 0.87
N VAL A 52 -5.99 1.02 1.79
CA VAL A 52 -7.33 0.54 2.16
C VAL A 52 -8.05 1.55 3.05
N THR A 53 -7.35 2.15 4.01
CA THR A 53 -7.94 3.07 4.99
C THR A 53 -7.50 4.51 4.77
N ASP A 54 -8.21 5.43 5.40
CA ASP A 54 -7.87 6.86 5.36
C ASP A 54 -6.78 7.28 6.35
N GLY A 55 -6.34 6.39 7.25
CA GLY A 55 -5.39 6.73 8.32
C GLY A 55 -5.94 7.76 9.32
N ASP A 56 -7.27 7.89 9.43
CA ASP A 56 -7.95 8.92 10.22
C ASP A 56 -7.81 8.73 11.75
N ALA A 57 -7.44 7.53 12.19
CA ALA A 57 -7.21 7.19 13.59
C ALA A 57 -5.77 7.45 14.06
N GLY A 58 -4.83 7.70 13.13
CA GLY A 58 -3.45 8.09 13.44
C GLY A 58 -3.36 9.37 14.27
N GLU A 59 -2.20 9.65 14.86
CA GLU A 59 -2.02 10.87 15.66
C GLU A 59 -2.29 12.13 14.84
N ALA A 60 -3.12 13.04 15.37
CA ALA A 60 -3.42 14.30 14.70
C ALA A 60 -2.28 15.28 14.99
N PRO A 61 -1.62 15.85 13.97
CA PRO A 61 -0.59 16.86 14.20
C PRO A 61 -1.14 18.09 14.91
N ASP A 62 -0.27 18.80 15.63
CA ASP A 62 -0.63 20.04 16.32
C ASP A 62 -1.29 21.04 15.36
N GLY A 63 -2.48 21.53 15.74
CA GLY A 63 -3.24 22.49 14.95
C GLY A 63 -4.07 21.88 13.81
N VAL A 64 -4.07 20.55 13.62
CA VAL A 64 -4.92 19.86 12.65
C VAL A 64 -6.16 19.31 13.35
N ALA A 65 -7.35 19.63 12.83
CA ALA A 65 -8.59 19.06 13.36
C ALA A 65 -8.70 17.59 12.97
N ARG A 66 -9.31 16.76 13.84
CA ARG A 66 -9.48 15.32 13.60
C ARG A 66 -10.15 15.01 12.25
N ALA A 67 -11.12 15.84 11.83
CA ALA A 67 -11.82 15.66 10.56
C ALA A 67 -10.92 15.89 9.32
N ASP A 68 -9.80 16.59 9.47
CA ASP A 68 -8.89 16.94 8.38
C ASP A 68 -7.71 15.96 8.26
N VAL A 69 -7.52 15.07 9.25
CA VAL A 69 -6.39 14.12 9.29
C VAL A 69 -6.37 13.21 8.06
N ALA A 70 -7.52 12.67 7.66
CA ALA A 70 -7.64 11.84 6.46
C ALA A 70 -7.12 12.56 5.21
N ALA A 71 -7.61 13.78 4.97
CA ALA A 71 -7.22 14.57 3.80
C ALA A 71 -5.71 14.90 3.83
N LEU A 72 -5.18 15.23 5.00
CA LEU A 72 -3.75 15.46 5.21
C LEU A 72 -2.93 14.21 4.88
N ARG A 73 -3.26 13.06 5.46
CA ARG A 73 -2.51 11.80 5.25
C ARG A 73 -2.57 11.33 3.80
N GLN A 74 -3.71 11.52 3.12
CA GLN A 74 -3.79 11.22 1.70
C GLN A 74 -2.89 12.15 0.86
N ALA A 75 -2.75 13.43 1.23
CA ALA A 75 -1.85 14.36 0.56
C ALA A 75 -0.38 13.99 0.80
N GLU A 76 -0.03 13.65 2.05
CA GLU A 76 1.30 13.14 2.43
C GLU A 76 1.67 11.90 1.64
N GLN A 77 0.78 10.90 1.57
CA GLN A 77 1.07 9.65 0.86
C GLN A 77 1.24 9.85 -0.64
N ARG A 78 0.46 10.75 -1.26
CA ARG A 78 0.66 11.10 -2.69
C ARG A 78 2.03 11.74 -2.91
N ALA A 79 2.46 12.64 -2.01
CA ALA A 79 3.78 13.25 -2.09
C ALA A 79 4.91 12.21 -1.89
N ALA A 80 4.76 11.30 -0.93
CA ALA A 80 5.71 10.21 -0.69
C ALA A 80 5.78 9.24 -1.88
N ALA A 81 4.65 8.88 -2.46
CA ALA A 81 4.56 8.03 -3.66
C ALA A 81 5.29 8.67 -4.85
N ALA A 82 5.06 9.97 -5.10
CA ALA A 82 5.74 10.70 -6.17
C ALA A 82 7.27 10.71 -5.99
N ALA A 83 7.77 10.76 -4.75
CA ALA A 83 9.20 10.72 -4.45
C ALA A 83 9.89 9.40 -4.86
N VAL A 84 9.12 8.32 -5.03
CA VAL A 84 9.60 7.01 -5.50
C VAL A 84 9.09 6.65 -6.90
N GLY A 85 8.57 7.62 -7.66
CA GLY A 85 8.13 7.45 -9.05
C GLY A 85 6.76 6.79 -9.21
N VAL A 86 5.88 6.86 -8.20
CA VAL A 86 4.51 6.37 -8.27
C VAL A 86 3.55 7.55 -8.42
N ASP A 87 2.83 7.59 -9.55
CA ASP A 87 1.89 8.67 -9.86
C ASP A 87 0.44 8.36 -9.46
N GLU A 88 0.08 7.08 -9.31
CA GLU A 88 -1.29 6.65 -9.03
C GLU A 88 -1.43 6.03 -7.63
N VAL A 89 -2.14 6.74 -6.75
CA VAL A 89 -2.50 6.27 -5.40
C VAL A 89 -4.02 6.27 -5.25
N ARG A 90 -4.59 5.09 -5.09
CA ARG A 90 -6.02 4.89 -4.82
C ARG A 90 -6.26 4.67 -3.34
N PHE A 91 -7.19 5.44 -2.77
CA PHE A 91 -7.69 5.24 -1.40
C PHE A 91 -9.08 4.60 -1.47
N LEU A 92 -9.31 3.52 -0.71
CA LEU A 92 -10.62 2.87 -0.65
C LEU A 92 -11.57 3.54 0.37
N GLY A 93 -11.04 4.39 1.26
CA GLY A 93 -11.84 5.19 2.19
C GLY A 93 -12.40 4.42 3.37
N TYR A 94 -11.82 3.26 3.73
CA TYR A 94 -12.27 2.54 4.91
C TYR A 94 -11.80 3.25 6.19
N PRO A 95 -12.58 3.24 7.28
CA PRO A 95 -12.18 3.87 8.52
C PRO A 95 -11.02 3.12 9.19
N ASP A 96 -9.98 3.85 9.56
CA ASP A 96 -8.80 3.33 10.24
C ASP A 96 -9.16 2.74 11.63
N GLY A 97 -8.44 1.69 12.02
CA GLY A 97 -8.65 0.93 13.25
C GLY A 97 -9.96 0.11 13.33
N ARG A 98 -10.81 0.18 12.29
CA ARG A 98 -12.16 -0.43 12.25
C ARG A 98 -12.40 -1.27 10.99
N LEU A 99 -11.35 -1.59 10.24
CA LEU A 99 -11.44 -2.40 9.03
C LEU A 99 -11.84 -3.84 9.37
N GLU A 100 -12.84 -4.38 8.67
CA GLU A 100 -13.30 -5.76 8.81
C GLU A 100 -13.03 -6.59 7.55
N VAL A 101 -12.71 -7.87 7.73
CA VAL A 101 -12.50 -8.81 6.62
C VAL A 101 -13.84 -9.29 6.07
N THR A 102 -14.43 -8.50 5.18
CA THR A 102 -15.73 -8.78 4.57
C THR A 102 -15.62 -9.18 3.10
N LEU A 103 -16.70 -9.74 2.53
CA LEU A 103 -16.79 -9.94 1.08
C LEU A 103 -16.84 -8.60 0.32
N GLY A 104 -17.33 -7.53 0.94
CA GLY A 104 -17.29 -6.17 0.38
C GLY A 104 -15.85 -5.70 0.18
N LEU A 105 -15.02 -5.80 1.21
CA LEU A 105 -13.60 -5.47 1.12
C LEU A 105 -12.89 -6.28 0.02
N ARG A 106 -13.15 -7.59 -0.06
CA ARG A 106 -12.59 -8.44 -1.13
C ARG A 106 -13.04 -8.01 -2.52
N ARG A 107 -14.30 -7.59 -2.67
CA ARG A 107 -14.86 -7.09 -3.92
C ARG A 107 -14.14 -5.82 -4.36
N ASP A 108 -13.93 -4.88 -3.45
CA ASP A 108 -13.28 -3.59 -3.75
C ASP A 108 -11.82 -3.80 -4.14
N LEU A 109 -11.07 -4.61 -3.37
CA LEU A 109 -9.70 -5.01 -3.72
C LEU A 109 -9.65 -5.73 -5.08
N SER A 110 -10.59 -6.65 -5.34
CA SER A 110 -10.66 -7.34 -6.63
C SER A 110 -11.00 -6.40 -7.79
N ALA A 111 -11.73 -5.32 -7.55
CA ALA A 111 -12.00 -4.32 -8.58
C ALA A 111 -10.72 -3.56 -8.95
N VAL A 112 -9.93 -3.15 -7.95
CA VAL A 112 -8.61 -2.53 -8.19
C VAL A 112 -7.69 -3.48 -8.94
N MET A 113 -7.60 -4.75 -8.53
CA MET A 113 -6.74 -5.73 -9.20
C MET A 113 -7.13 -5.97 -10.67
N ARG A 114 -8.42 -5.90 -11.01
CA ARG A 114 -8.88 -6.02 -12.41
C ARG A 114 -8.65 -4.77 -13.24
N GLU A 115 -8.62 -3.60 -12.60
CA GLU A 115 -8.31 -2.34 -13.27
C GLU A 115 -6.82 -2.21 -13.56
N VAL A 116 -5.98 -2.64 -12.62
CA VAL A 116 -4.51 -2.55 -12.73
C VAL A 116 -3.93 -3.73 -13.51
N GLU A 117 -4.55 -4.92 -13.41
CA GLU A 117 -4.02 -6.19 -13.94
C GLU A 117 -2.53 -6.42 -13.61
N PRO A 118 -2.15 -6.38 -12.31
CA PRO A 118 -0.74 -6.41 -11.92
C PRO A 118 -0.11 -7.79 -12.18
N ASP A 119 1.16 -7.80 -12.60
CA ASP A 119 1.96 -9.02 -12.68
C ASP A 119 2.38 -9.49 -11.28
N VAL A 120 2.58 -8.53 -10.37
CA VAL A 120 2.93 -8.78 -8.98
C VAL A 120 2.15 -7.88 -8.03
N VAL A 121 1.71 -8.45 -6.90
CA VAL A 121 1.13 -7.70 -5.78
C VAL A 121 2.09 -7.71 -4.62
N LEU A 122 2.40 -6.53 -4.07
CA LEU A 122 3.15 -6.37 -2.84
C LEU A 122 2.17 -6.03 -1.71
N CYS A 123 2.17 -6.80 -0.63
CA CYS A 123 1.34 -6.53 0.54
C CYS A 123 2.05 -6.90 1.84
N GLN A 124 1.57 -6.35 2.96
CA GLN A 124 2.04 -6.74 4.28
C GLN A 124 1.63 -8.19 4.59
N SER A 125 2.52 -8.93 5.25
CA SER A 125 2.16 -10.26 5.77
C SER A 125 0.96 -10.15 6.72
N PRO A 126 -0.07 -11.01 6.56
CA PRO A 126 -1.20 -11.06 7.48
C PRO A 126 -0.83 -11.72 8.82
N GLU A 127 0.35 -12.35 8.92
CA GLU A 127 0.81 -13.02 10.12
C GLU A 127 1.37 -12.01 11.14
N ARG A 128 0.92 -12.15 12.39
CA ARG A 128 1.50 -11.38 13.49
C ARG A 128 2.91 -11.87 13.78
N ARG A 129 3.87 -10.95 13.71
CA ARG A 129 5.23 -11.17 14.22
C ARG A 129 5.31 -10.81 15.70
N TRP A 130 5.25 -11.84 16.55
CA TRP A 130 5.28 -11.68 18.01
C TRP A 130 6.65 -11.28 18.56
N ASP A 131 7.71 -11.55 17.81
CA ASP A 131 9.08 -11.12 18.09
C ASP A 131 9.33 -9.64 17.79
N ARG A 132 8.46 -9.03 16.96
CA ARG A 132 8.54 -7.63 16.56
C ARG A 132 7.13 -7.07 16.34
N VAL A 133 6.55 -6.56 17.41
CA VAL A 133 5.30 -5.80 17.35
C VAL A 133 5.62 -4.44 16.76
N PHE A 134 5.22 -4.21 15.51
CA PHE A 134 5.21 -2.86 14.96
C PHE A 134 4.11 -2.07 15.68
N ALA A 135 4.42 -0.86 16.12
CA ALA A 135 3.38 0.13 16.31
C ALA A 135 2.98 0.59 14.92
N SER A 136 1.71 0.45 14.59
CA SER A 136 1.03 1.25 13.57
C SER A 136 0.63 2.56 14.23
#